data_AF-A0A6G3UTM2-F1
#
_entry.id   AF-A0A6G3UTM2-F1
#
_cell.length_a   1.000
_cell.length_b   1.000
_cell.length_c   1.000
_cell.angle_alpha   90.00
_cell.angle_beta   90.00
_cell.angle_gamma   90.00
#
_symmetry.space_group_name_H-M   'P 1'
#
loop_
_entity.id
_entity.type
_entity.pdbx_description
1 polymer ?
#
loop_
_entity_poly.entity_id
_entity_poly.type
_entity_poly.pdbx_seq_one_letter_code
_entity_poly.pdbx_strand_id
1 'polypeptide(L)' 'ARGLAADEAARAARTGERIAETDARTVLALALFRLGEDADAQAALHQAETLTAALPYPAGAAHAAEVRRLMETEPDAR' A
#
# COMPACT_ATOMS: atom_id res chain seq x y z
N ALA A 1 5.47 -25.10 -23.56
CA ALA A 1 4.81 -25.28 -22.23
C ALA A 1 5.70 -24.83 -21.07
N ARG A 2 6.91 -25.38 -20.87
CA ARG A 2 7.78 -25.01 -19.72
C ARG A 2 8.20 -23.53 -19.67
N GLY A 3 8.51 -22.91 -20.81
CA GLY A 3 8.85 -21.48 -20.87
C GLY A 3 7.69 -20.58 -20.41
N LEU A 4 6.50 -20.78 -21.00
CA LEU A 4 5.28 -20.04 -20.63
C LEU A 4 4.95 -20.15 -19.13
N ALA A 5 5.10 -21.35 -18.53
CA ALA A 5 4.86 -21.53 -17.11
C ALA A 5 5.86 -20.78 -16.22
N ALA A 6 7.14 -20.72 -16.62
CA ALA A 6 8.17 -19.96 -15.89
C ALA A 6 7.96 -18.44 -16.02
N ASP A 7 7.63 -17.97 -17.22
CA ASP A 7 7.32 -16.55 -17.47
C ASP A 7 6.12 -16.11 -16.64
N GLU A 8 5.09 -16.95 -16.58
CA GLU A 8 3.88 -16.70 -15.79
C GLU A 8 4.17 -16.72 -14.28
N ALA A 9 4.98 -17.65 -13.78
CA ALA A 9 5.42 -17.66 -12.38
C ALA A 9 6.22 -16.41 -12.01
N ALA A 10 7.14 -15.98 -12.88
CA ALA A 10 7.93 -14.77 -12.66
C ALA A 10 7.05 -13.51 -12.69
N ARG A 11 6.04 -13.46 -13.57
CA ARG A 11 5.03 -12.39 -13.59
C ARG A 11 4.24 -12.36 -12.29
N ALA A 12 3.74 -13.51 -11.84
CA ALA A 12 3.00 -13.63 -10.59
C ALA A 12 3.82 -13.21 -9.37
N ALA A 13 5.10 -13.60 -9.31
CA ALA A 13 6.02 -13.19 -8.24
C ALA A 13 6.16 -11.66 -8.15
N ARG A 14 6.45 -10.99 -9.28
CA ARG A 14 6.56 -9.53 -9.34
C ARG A 14 5.24 -8.84 -8.95
N THR A 15 4.11 -9.37 -9.38
CA THR A 15 2.79 -8.83 -8.97
C THR A 15 2.57 -9.03 -7.46
N GLY A 16 2.94 -10.19 -6.90
CA GLY A 16 2.85 -10.48 -5.47
C GLY A 16 3.72 -9.54 -4.63
N GLU A 17 4.97 -9.28 -5.06
CA GLU A 17 5.86 -8.32 -4.42
C GLU A 17 5.24 -6.92 -4.36
N ARG A 18 4.63 -6.45 -5.45
CA ARG A 18 3.96 -5.13 -5.49
C ARG A 18 2.71 -5.06 -4.61
N ILE A 19 1.97 -6.17 -4.49
CA ILE A 19 0.82 -6.28 -3.57
C ILE A 19 1.32 -6.19 -2.12
N ALA A 20 2.33 -6.96 -1.75
CA ALA A 20 2.91 -6.94 -0.40
C ALA A 20 3.49 -5.55 -0.05
N GLU A 21 4.16 -4.92 -1.02
CA GLU A 21 4.70 -3.58 -0.89
C GLU A 21 3.60 -2.53 -0.68
N THR A 22 2.43 -2.69 -1.32
CA THR A 22 1.26 -1.84 -1.11
C THR A 22 0.78 -1.91 0.34
N ASP A 23 0.52 -3.13 0.83
CA ASP A 23 0.00 -3.33 2.19
C ASP A 23 1.01 -2.85 3.25
N ALA A 24 2.31 -3.10 3.04
CA ALA A 24 3.37 -2.62 3.92
C ALA A 24 3.38 -1.08 4.03
N ARG A 25 3.23 -0.36 2.91
CA ARG A 25 3.18 1.10 2.93
C ARG A 25 1.90 1.64 3.58
N THR A 26 0.77 1.00 3.39
CA THR A 26 -0.48 1.38 4.08
C THR A 26 -0.34 1.26 5.59
N VAL A 27 0.26 0.17 6.09
CA VAL A 27 0.53 0.00 7.52
C VAL A 27 1.56 0.99 8.04
N LEU A 28 2.64 1.24 7.27
CA LEU A 28 3.65 2.23 7.61
C LEU A 28 3.04 3.62 7.76
N ALA A 29 2.18 4.04 6.84
CA ALA A 29 1.51 5.34 6.91
C ALA A 29 0.73 5.52 8.21
N LEU A 30 -0.08 4.53 8.60
CA LEU A 30 -0.84 4.58 9.85
C LEU A 30 0.07 4.58 11.08
N ALA A 31 1.17 3.82 11.05
CA ALA A 31 2.13 3.78 12.14
C ALA A 31 2.84 5.15 12.33
N LEU A 32 3.29 5.76 11.23
CA LEU A 32 3.93 7.09 11.24
C LEU A 32 2.97 8.18 11.73
N PHE A 33 1.71 8.15 11.28
CA PHE A 33 0.67 9.07 11.76
C PHE A 33 0.47 8.97 13.27
N ARG A 34 0.41 7.75 13.81
CA ARG A 34 0.29 7.51 15.26
C ARG A 34 1.52 7.93 16.06
N LEU A 35 2.66 8.13 15.42
CA LEU A 35 3.89 8.67 16.02
C LEU A 35 3.99 10.20 15.87
N GLY A 36 3.03 10.84 15.19
CA GLY A 36 3.06 12.28 14.87
C GLY A 36 4.00 12.65 13.72
N GLU A 37 4.47 11.67 12.95
CA GLU A 37 5.35 11.86 11.79
C GLU A 37 4.53 12.12 10.49
N ASP A 38 3.73 13.18 10.49
CA ASP A 38 2.69 13.40 9.47
C ASP A 38 3.21 13.45 8.03
N ALA A 39 4.34 14.13 7.80
CA ALA A 39 4.88 14.29 6.45
C ALA A 39 5.26 12.93 5.84
N ASP A 40 5.90 12.07 6.65
CA ASP A 40 6.31 10.74 6.24
C ASP A 40 5.10 9.80 6.13
N ALA A 41 4.11 9.94 7.02
CA ALA A 41 2.84 9.22 6.94
C ALA A 41 2.11 9.50 5.62
N GLN A 42 1.99 10.77 5.24
CA GLN A 42 1.36 11.19 3.98
C GLN A 42 2.14 10.68 2.76
N ALA A 43 3.47 10.74 2.81
CA ALA A 43 4.32 10.21 1.72
C ALA A 43 4.14 8.69 1.56
N ALA A 44 4.11 7.94 2.66
CA ALA A 44 3.88 6.50 2.64
C ALA A 44 2.49 6.15 2.08
N LEU A 45 1.44 6.86 2.51
CA LEU A 45 0.08 6.65 2.03
C LEU A 45 -0.05 6.97 0.54
N HIS A 46 0.53 8.08 0.07
CA HIS A 46 0.53 8.44 -1.35
C HIS A 46 1.20 7.38 -2.22
N GLN A 47 2.31 6.80 -1.76
CA GLN A 47 2.98 5.71 -2.47
C GLN A 47 2.13 4.44 -2.50
N ALA A 48 1.44 4.10 -1.40
CA ALA A 48 0.49 2.97 -1.39
C ALA A 48 -0.64 3.17 -2.40
N GLU A 49 -1.24 4.37 -2.43
CA GLU A 49 -2.31 4.70 -3.37
C GLU A 49 -1.85 4.63 -4.82
N THR A 50 -0.66 5.15 -5.12
CA THR A 50 -0.04 5.08 -6.44
C THR A 50 0.14 3.62 -6.90
N LEU A 51 0.55 2.74 -5.99
CA LEU A 51 0.66 1.30 -6.28
C LEU A 51 -0.71 0.67 -6.51
N THR A 52 -1.71 0.95 -5.66
CA THR A 52 -3.07 0.40 -5.82
C THR A 52 -3.72 0.82 -7.13
N ALA A 53 -3.50 2.07 -7.58
CA ALA A 53 -4.03 2.56 -8.85
C ALA A 53 -3.40 1.85 -10.06
N ALA A 54 -2.16 1.36 -9.92
CA ALA A 54 -1.43 0.65 -10.96
C ALA A 54 -1.64 -0.89 -10.93
N LEU A 55 -2.37 -1.41 -9.93
CA LEU A 55 -2.56 -2.84 -9.72
C LEU A 55 -4.05 -3.21 -9.77
N PRO A 56 -4.42 -4.39 -10.30
CA PRO A 56 -5.77 -4.93 -10.13
C PRO A 56 -5.97 -5.49 -8.71
N TYR A 57 -5.77 -4.66 -7.68
CA TYR A 57 -5.78 -5.06 -6.26
C TYR A 57 -6.80 -4.23 -5.45
N PRO A 58 -8.10 -4.58 -5.51
CA PRO A 58 -9.17 -3.79 -4.89
C PRO A 58 -9.09 -3.76 -3.36
N ALA A 59 -8.55 -4.79 -2.72
CA ALA A 59 -8.37 -4.81 -1.26
C ALA A 59 -7.38 -3.74 -0.81
N GLY A 60 -6.24 -3.59 -1.50
CA GLY A 60 -5.27 -2.53 -1.20
C GLY A 60 -5.87 -1.13 -1.34
N ALA A 61 -6.71 -0.90 -2.36
CA ALA A 61 -7.42 0.36 -2.52
C ALA A 61 -8.38 0.65 -1.34
N ALA A 62 -9.09 -0.38 -0.86
CA ALA A 62 -9.96 -0.26 0.31
C ALA A 62 -9.16 0.03 1.60
N HIS A 63 -8.02 -0.63 1.80
CA HIS A 63 -7.15 -0.39 2.95
C HIS A 63 -6.56 1.03 2.95
N ALA A 64 -6.05 1.50 1.81
CA ALA A 64 -5.53 2.86 1.68
C ALA A 64 -6.61 3.92 1.95
N ALA A 65 -7.82 3.71 1.41
CA ALA A 65 -8.95 4.61 1.67
C ALA A 65 -9.35 4.64 3.15
N GLU A 66 -9.32 3.50 3.85
CA GLU A 66 -9.59 3.46 5.28
C GLU A 66 -8.52 4.20 6.09
N VAL A 67 -7.23 3.97 5.80
CA VAL A 67 -6.15 4.69 6.48
C VAL A 67 -6.23 6.20 6.22
N ARG A 68 -6.57 6.63 5.00
CA ARG A 68 -6.85 8.04 4.70
C ARG A 68 -7.92 8.60 5.62
N ARG A 69 -9.07 7.92 5.74
CA ARG A 69 -10.16 8.35 6.63
C ARG A 69 -9.71 8.45 8.07
N LEU A 70 -8.94 7.49 8.56
CA LEU A 70 -8.41 7.52 9.94
C LEU A 70 -7.51 8.74 10.14
N MET A 71 -6.56 8.97 9.24
CA MET A 71 -5.64 10.12 9.32
C MET A 71 -6.35 11.48 9.22
N GLU A 72 -7.51 11.55 8.55
CA GLU A 72 -8.32 12.76 8.43
C GLU A 72 -9.25 13.01 9.63
N THR A 73 -9.65 11.96 10.35
CA THR A 73 -10.71 12.03 11.37
C THR A 73 -10.20 11.86 12.79
N GLU A 74 -9.07 11.17 12.98
CA GLU A 74 -8.43 11.03 14.27
C GLU A 74 -7.60 12.29 14.57
N PRO A 75 -7.62 12.79 15.81
CA PRO A 75 -6.71 13.85 16.20
C PRO A 75 -5.27 13.36 16.05
N ASP A 76 -4.43 14.21 15.45
CA ASP A 76 -3.00 14.01 15.36
C ASP A 76 -2.43 13.69 16.76
N ALA A 77 -1.60 12.65 16.86
CA ALA A 77 -1.23 12.00 18.13
C ALA A 77 -0.28 12.82 19.03
N ARG A 78 -0.20 14.14 18.81
CA ARG A 78 0.72 15.08 19.45
C ARG A 78 0.34 15.47 20.88
#